data_AF-A0A3Q3XQB7-F1
#
_entry.id   AF-A0A3Q3XQB7-F1
#
_cell.length_a   1.000
_cell.length_b   1.000
_cell.length_c   1.000
_cell.angle_alpha   90.00
_cell.angle_beta   90.00
_cell.angle_gamma   90.00
#
_symmetry.space_group_name_H-M   'P 1'
#
loop_
_entity.id
_entity.type
_entity.pdbx_description
1 polymer ?
#
loop_
_entity_poly.entity_id
_entity_poly.type
_entity_poly.pdbx_seq_one_letter_code
_entity_poly.pdbx_strand_id
1 'polypeptide(L)'
;MRLTLLSFPASARVFLWLHHSSFSSSSPLSPPLFVKTLAQPRRNIVGCRIQHIWKEGSKSSQWKGTVLDQVPVNPSLYLIKYDGFDCIYGLELYGDERVVGLEVLPERVAPARVSDSLLAETMIGKAVEHMFETEDGPKEEWRGMVLARAPIMTSWFYITYEKDPVLYMYQLLDDYKEGDLRIMPDSNDGAAAEREPGEVVDSLVGKQVEYAKEDGGKRSGMVIHQVEAKPSLSN
;
A
#
# COMPACT_ATOMS: atom_id res chain seq x y z
N MET A 1 -4.49 7.98 6.91
CA MET A 1 -4.90 6.65 7.41
C MET A 1 -3.91 5.61 6.89
N ARG A 2 -3.44 4.66 7.70
CA ARG A 2 -2.51 3.62 7.25
C ARG A 2 -3.29 2.47 6.60
N LEU A 3 -2.77 1.93 5.51
CA LEU A 3 -3.36 0.79 4.80
C LEU A 3 -2.94 -0.48 5.53
N THR A 4 -3.90 -1.35 5.81
CA THR A 4 -3.66 -2.62 6.50
C THR A 4 -3.99 -3.79 5.58
N LEU A 5 -3.20 -4.84 5.71
CA LEU A 5 -3.29 -6.10 5.00
C LEU A 5 -4.16 -7.10 5.76
N LEU A 6 -5.09 -7.76 5.08
CA LEU A 6 -5.76 -8.95 5.59
C LEU A 6 -5.29 -10.19 4.82
N SER A 7 -4.88 -11.22 5.57
CA SER A 7 -4.63 -12.57 5.05
C SER A 7 -5.86 -13.46 5.31
N PHE A 8 -6.32 -14.19 4.29
CA PHE A 8 -7.36 -15.22 4.44
C PHE A 8 -6.70 -16.60 4.56
N PRO A 9 -7.23 -17.53 5.39
CA PRO A 9 -6.65 -18.85 5.49
C PRO A 9 -7.02 -19.69 4.26
N ALA A 10 -6.07 -20.56 3.88
CA ALA A 10 -6.09 -21.57 2.82
C ALA A 10 -5.77 -21.09 1.38
N SER A 11 -4.56 -21.45 0.94
CA SER A 11 -4.10 -21.57 -0.45
C SER A 11 -3.93 -20.28 -1.29
N ALA A 12 -4.67 -19.21 -1.04
CA ALA A 12 -4.55 -17.99 -1.83
C ALA A 12 -3.58 -16.98 -1.18
N ARG A 13 -2.38 -16.80 -1.77
CA ARG A 13 -1.49 -15.65 -1.51
C ARG A 13 -2.15 -14.40 -2.13
N VAL A 14 -3.27 -13.99 -1.55
CA VAL A 14 -4.08 -12.83 -1.97
C VAL A 14 -4.05 -11.83 -0.84
N PHE A 15 -3.29 -10.76 -1.08
CA PHE A 15 -3.10 -9.67 -0.13
C PHE A 15 -4.11 -8.56 -0.42
N LEU A 16 -5.01 -8.31 0.53
CA LEU A 16 -6.07 -7.30 0.39
C LEU A 16 -5.73 -6.07 1.24
N TRP A 17 -5.63 -4.93 0.58
CA TRP A 17 -5.44 -3.64 1.24
C TRP A 17 -6.78 -3.00 1.55
N LEU A 18 -6.99 -2.59 2.80
CA LEU A 18 -8.21 -1.89 3.21
C LEU A 18 -8.02 -0.40 3.39
N HIS A 19 -8.91 0.36 2.76
CA HIS A 19 -9.22 1.71 3.18
C HIS A 19 -10.39 1.69 4.14
N HIS A 20 -10.20 2.25 5.33
CA HIS A 20 -11.23 2.39 6.35
C HIS A 20 -11.88 3.77 6.23
N SER A 21 -13.12 3.87 5.78
CA SER A 21 -13.81 5.16 5.78
C SER A 21 -14.39 5.42 7.17
N SER A 22 -14.11 6.59 7.77
CA SER A 22 -14.88 7.06 8.93
C SER A 22 -16.25 7.51 8.44
N PHE A 23 -17.25 6.64 8.53
CA PHE A 23 -18.62 6.99 8.17
C PHE A 23 -19.23 7.83 9.28
N SER A 24 -19.38 9.15 9.08
CA SER A 24 -20.29 9.96 9.90
C SER A 24 -21.70 9.75 9.36
N SER A 25 -22.59 9.16 10.16
CA SER A 25 -24.00 9.02 9.80
C SER A 25 -24.66 10.40 9.73
N SER A 26 -24.84 10.93 8.53
CA SER A 26 -25.78 12.02 8.28
C SER A 26 -26.86 11.53 7.31
N SER A 27 -28.09 11.49 7.80
CA SER A 27 -29.31 11.13 7.06
C SER A 27 -29.47 11.95 5.77
N PRO A 28 -30.11 11.41 4.72
CA PRO A 28 -30.29 12.12 3.46
C PRO A 28 -31.37 13.19 3.61
N LEU A 29 -30.98 14.46 3.59
CA LEU A 29 -31.87 15.59 3.29
C LEU A 29 -31.75 15.94 1.80
N SER A 30 -32.89 16.30 1.23
CA SER A 30 -33.25 16.49 -0.18
C SER A 30 -32.20 17.17 -1.09
N PRO A 31 -32.18 16.86 -2.41
CA PRO A 31 -31.19 17.42 -3.32
C PRO A 31 -31.47 18.90 -3.63
N PRO A 32 -30.48 19.82 -3.51
CA PRO A 32 -30.56 21.13 -4.13
C PRO A 32 -30.19 21.06 -5.61
N LEU A 33 -30.79 21.97 -6.37
CA LEU A 33 -30.69 22.09 -7.83
C LEU A 33 -29.24 22.24 -8.30
N PHE A 34 -28.85 21.38 -9.25
CA PHE A 34 -27.54 21.38 -9.90
C PHE A 34 -27.30 22.68 -10.68
N VAL A 35 -26.47 23.56 -10.14
CA VAL A 35 -25.68 24.49 -10.98
C VAL A 35 -24.52 23.68 -11.53
N LYS A 36 -24.52 23.39 -12.84
CA LYS A 36 -23.38 22.77 -13.52
C LYS A 36 -22.23 23.77 -13.58
N THR A 37 -21.48 23.88 -12.49
CA THR A 37 -20.13 24.42 -12.54
C THR A 37 -19.30 23.43 -13.35
N LEU A 38 -18.79 23.85 -14.50
CA LEU A 38 -17.80 23.09 -15.26
C LEU A 38 -16.59 22.85 -14.34
N ALA A 39 -16.53 21.68 -13.72
CA ALA A 39 -15.35 21.24 -12.98
C ALA A 39 -14.19 21.20 -13.97
N GLN A 40 -13.16 22.02 -13.74
CA GLN A 40 -11.91 21.90 -14.48
C GLN A 40 -11.48 20.43 -14.47
N PRO A 41 -10.99 19.89 -15.60
CA PRO A 41 -10.47 18.53 -15.62
C PRO A 41 -9.36 18.45 -14.56
N ARG A 42 -9.62 17.68 -13.50
CA ARG A 42 -8.65 17.48 -12.41
C ARG A 42 -7.37 16.96 -13.05
N ARG A 43 -6.27 17.71 -12.90
CA ARG A 43 -4.96 17.29 -13.41
C ARG A 43 -4.59 15.95 -12.75
N ASN A 44 -4.11 15.00 -13.54
CA ASN A 44 -3.57 13.76 -13.00
C ASN A 44 -2.32 14.11 -12.16
N ILE A 45 -2.40 13.86 -10.85
CA ILE A 45 -1.32 14.13 -9.89
C ILE A 45 -0.49 12.88 -9.57
N VAL A 46 -0.81 11.71 -10.14
CA VAL A 46 -0.02 10.49 -9.97
C VAL A 46 1.40 10.72 -10.51
N GLY A 47 2.40 10.35 -9.72
CA GLY A 47 3.81 10.59 -9.98
C GLY A 47 4.30 12.00 -9.63
N CYS A 48 3.41 12.91 -9.22
CA CYS A 48 3.78 14.25 -8.78
C CYS A 48 4.19 14.27 -7.30
N ARG A 49 5.09 15.22 -7.00
CA ARG A 49 5.33 15.66 -5.63
C ARG A 49 4.20 16.59 -5.20
N ILE A 50 3.76 16.44 -3.96
CA ILE A 50 2.71 17.25 -3.36
C ILE A 50 3.15 17.80 -2.01
N GLN A 51 2.53 18.90 -1.61
CA GLN A 51 2.54 19.36 -0.24
C GLN A 51 1.14 19.75 0.20
N HIS A 52 0.85 19.58 1.48
CA HIS A 52 -0.38 20.08 2.09
C HIS A 52 -0.20 20.22 3.60
N ILE A 53 -1.17 20.86 4.23
CA ILE A 53 -1.33 20.87 5.69
C ILE A 53 -2.23 19.69 6.07
N TRP A 54 -1.88 18.99 7.15
CA TRP A 54 -2.76 18.06 7.85
C TRP A 54 -3.27 18.72 9.13
N LYS A 55 -4.59 18.80 9.29
CA LYS A 55 -5.23 19.34 10.51
C LYS A 55 -5.82 18.23 11.35
N GLU A 56 -5.50 18.25 12.64
CA GLU A 56 -6.07 17.36 13.64
C GLU A 56 -6.49 18.17 14.87
N GLY A 57 -7.78 18.50 14.95
CA GLY A 57 -8.31 19.43 15.94
C GLY A 57 -7.68 20.82 15.78
N SER A 58 -7.05 21.33 16.83
CA SER A 58 -6.34 22.62 16.83
C SER A 58 -4.90 22.52 16.30
N LYS A 59 -4.37 21.31 16.09
CA LYS A 59 -3.00 21.10 15.62
C LYS A 59 -2.96 21.03 14.10
N SER A 60 -1.87 21.54 13.53
CA SER A 60 -1.60 21.48 12.10
C SER A 60 -0.13 21.18 11.84
N SER A 61 0.15 20.32 10.86
CA SER A 61 1.50 19.99 10.42
C SER A 61 1.60 20.03 8.89
N GLN A 62 2.77 20.41 8.37
CA GLN A 62 3.02 20.43 6.93
C GLN A 62 3.59 19.08 6.49
N TRP A 63 3.05 18.52 5.41
CA TRP A 63 3.44 17.24 4.86
C TRP A 63 3.86 17.40 3.41
N LYS A 64 4.92 16.68 3.02
CA LYS A 64 5.41 16.57 1.65
C LYS A 64 5.53 15.11 1.27
N GLY A 65 5.15 14.77 0.06
CA GLY A 65 5.12 13.38 -0.39
C GLY A 65 4.99 13.22 -1.89
N THR A 66 5.03 11.97 -2.33
CA THR A 66 4.86 11.56 -3.72
C THR A 66 3.56 10.77 -3.85
N VAL A 67 2.71 11.15 -4.80
CA VAL A 67 1.52 10.36 -5.15
C VAL A 67 1.97 9.18 -5.99
N LEU A 68 1.76 7.97 -5.47
CA LEU A 68 2.19 6.71 -6.10
C LEU A 68 1.14 6.14 -7.04
N ASP A 69 -0.13 6.23 -6.66
CA ASP A 69 -1.22 5.64 -7.42
C ASP A 69 -2.56 6.31 -7.08
N GLN A 70 -3.54 6.13 -7.96
CA GLN A 70 -4.93 6.47 -7.75
C GLN A 70 -5.76 5.19 -7.85
N VAL A 71 -6.48 4.84 -6.78
CA VAL A 71 -7.14 3.53 -6.68
C VAL A 71 -8.27 3.42 -7.71
N PRO A 72 -8.26 2.43 -8.63
CA PRO A 72 -9.26 2.35 -9.70
C PRO A 72 -10.70 2.15 -9.20
N VAL A 73 -10.87 1.38 -8.12
CA VAL A 73 -12.19 1.11 -7.52
C VAL A 73 -12.68 2.24 -6.59
N ASN A 74 -11.82 3.18 -6.22
CA ASN A 74 -12.19 4.44 -5.56
C ASN A 74 -11.27 5.56 -6.05
N PRO A 75 -11.62 6.24 -7.15
CA PRO A 75 -10.79 7.30 -7.73
C PRO A 75 -10.58 8.52 -6.82
N SER A 76 -11.32 8.65 -5.72
CA SER A 76 -11.04 9.70 -4.73
C SER A 76 -9.80 9.38 -3.89
N LEU A 77 -9.45 8.10 -3.75
CA LEU A 77 -8.38 7.61 -2.91
C LEU A 77 -7.03 7.56 -3.63
N TYR A 78 -6.04 8.22 -3.06
CA TYR A 78 -4.66 8.25 -3.53
C TYR A 78 -3.74 7.51 -2.58
N LEU A 79 -2.76 6.78 -3.14
CA LEU A 79 -1.66 6.17 -2.40
C LEU A 79 -0.47 7.14 -2.38
N ILE A 80 0.06 7.44 -1.20
CA ILE A 80 1.05 8.50 -1.01
C ILE A 80 2.21 7.98 -0.16
N LYS A 81 3.45 8.19 -0.62
CA LYS A 81 4.67 8.08 0.19
C LYS A 81 5.06 9.45 0.71
N TYR A 82 5.00 9.66 2.02
CA TYR A 82 5.47 10.89 2.65
C TYR A 82 6.98 10.85 2.91
N ASP A 83 7.61 12.02 2.93
CA ASP A 83 9.04 12.18 3.22
C ASP A 83 9.33 11.81 4.68
N GLY A 84 10.36 10.99 4.90
CA GLY A 84 10.76 10.56 6.24
C GLY A 84 9.84 9.50 6.89
N PHE A 85 8.85 8.98 6.16
CA PHE A 85 7.97 7.91 6.64
C PHE A 85 7.95 6.73 5.69
N ASP A 86 8.16 5.52 6.19
CA ASP A 86 8.27 4.33 5.33
C ASP A 86 6.92 3.71 4.95
N CYS A 87 5.87 3.97 5.75
CA CYS A 87 4.53 3.50 5.44
C CYS A 87 3.94 4.24 4.22
N ILE A 88 3.11 3.53 3.47
CA ILE A 88 2.24 4.11 2.45
C ILE A 88 0.90 4.50 3.06
N TYR A 89 0.44 5.70 2.71
CA TYR A 89 -0.80 6.27 3.22
C TYR A 89 -1.86 6.31 2.12
N GLY A 90 -3.09 5.93 2.48
CA GLY A 90 -4.27 6.14 1.65
C GLY A 90 -5.02 7.38 2.12
N LEU A 91 -5.24 8.35 1.24
CA LEU A 91 -6.04 9.55 1.54
C LEU A 91 -6.92 9.97 0.35
N GLU A 92 -8.13 10.42 0.68
CA GLU A 92 -9.00 11.11 -0.26
C GLU A 92 -8.62 12.60 -0.34
N LEU A 93 -7.50 12.91 -1.00
CA LEU A 93 -6.84 14.23 -0.97
C LEU A 93 -7.74 15.44 -1.23
N TYR A 94 -8.80 15.29 -2.03
CA TYR A 94 -9.74 16.37 -2.37
C TYR A 94 -11.03 16.35 -1.55
N GLY A 95 -11.26 15.31 -0.75
CA GLY A 95 -12.49 15.12 0.04
C GLY A 95 -12.25 15.12 1.55
N ASP A 96 -11.02 14.89 2.00
CA ASP A 96 -10.67 14.86 3.42
C ASP A 96 -10.46 16.29 3.95
N GLU A 97 -11.34 16.75 4.84
CA GLU A 97 -11.29 18.09 5.44
C GLU A 97 -10.02 18.38 6.24
N ARG A 98 -9.29 17.33 6.65
CA ARG A 98 -8.00 17.46 7.34
C ARG A 98 -6.90 17.89 6.38
N VAL A 99 -7.06 17.65 5.08
CA VAL A 99 -6.12 18.05 4.03
C VAL A 99 -6.44 19.49 3.61
N VAL A 100 -5.54 20.42 3.92
CA VAL A 100 -5.73 21.85 3.62
C VAL A 100 -4.56 22.36 2.78
N GLY A 101 -4.87 23.20 1.78
CA GLY A 101 -3.84 23.83 0.96
C GLY A 101 -3.01 22.83 0.15
N LEU A 102 -3.68 21.85 -0.47
CA LEU A 102 -3.02 20.89 -1.35
C LEU A 102 -2.41 21.59 -2.56
N GLU A 103 -1.10 21.44 -2.71
CA GLU A 103 -0.32 22.00 -3.80
C GLU A 103 0.50 20.91 -4.48
N VAL A 104 0.54 20.96 -5.82
CA VAL A 104 1.42 20.10 -6.62
C VAL A 104 2.73 20.83 -6.83
N LEU A 105 3.82 20.21 -6.37
CA LEU A 105 5.17 20.76 -6.50
C LEU A 105 5.69 20.53 -7.92
N PRO A 106 6.59 21.39 -8.44
CA PRO A 106 7.15 21.27 -9.78
C PRO A 106 8.08 20.05 -9.93
N GLU A 107 8.60 19.54 -8.81
CA GLU A 107 9.45 18.36 -8.75
C GLU A 107 8.68 17.11 -9.21
N ARG A 108 9.28 16.36 -10.14
CA ARG A 108 8.83 15.02 -10.49
C ARG A 108 9.86 14.02 -10.00
N VAL A 109 9.39 12.88 -9.51
CA VAL A 109 10.28 11.79 -9.16
C VAL A 109 10.86 11.22 -10.44
N ALA A 110 12.18 11.31 -10.58
CA ALA A 110 12.89 10.72 -11.71
C ALA A 110 12.88 9.19 -11.56
N PRO A 111 12.64 8.43 -12.64
CA PRO A 111 12.81 6.99 -12.61
C PRO A 111 14.27 6.66 -12.32
N ALA A 112 14.53 5.95 -11.21
CA ALA A 112 15.84 5.42 -10.93
C ALA A 112 16.07 4.13 -11.73
N ARG A 113 17.28 3.98 -12.30
CA ARG A 113 17.69 2.72 -12.93
C ARG A 113 17.82 1.66 -11.84
N VAL A 114 17.20 0.51 -12.04
CA VAL A 114 17.41 -0.65 -11.17
C VAL A 114 18.70 -1.34 -11.57
N SER A 115 19.60 -1.51 -10.60
CA SER A 115 20.94 -2.08 -10.81
C SER A 115 20.91 -3.58 -11.12
N ASP A 116 19.94 -4.30 -10.55
CA ASP A 116 19.80 -5.76 -10.70
C ASP A 116 18.32 -6.12 -10.90
N SER A 117 17.87 -6.16 -12.16
CA SER A 117 16.47 -6.44 -12.46
C SER A 117 16.07 -7.88 -12.13
N LEU A 118 17.00 -8.82 -12.24
CA LEU A 118 16.72 -10.24 -11.99
C LEU A 118 16.52 -10.49 -10.49
N LEU A 119 17.38 -9.92 -9.65
CA LEU A 119 17.18 -9.98 -8.20
C LEU A 119 15.87 -9.28 -7.81
N ALA A 120 15.61 -8.10 -8.37
CA ALA A 120 14.37 -7.36 -8.13
C ALA A 120 13.11 -8.19 -8.44
N GLU A 121 13.12 -8.94 -9.55
CA GLU A 121 12.01 -9.82 -9.92
C GLU A 121 11.92 -11.04 -9.00
N THR A 122 13.06 -11.59 -8.60
CA THR A 122 13.15 -12.79 -7.74
C THR A 122 12.62 -12.54 -6.33
N MET A 123 12.78 -11.33 -5.80
CA MET A 123 12.31 -10.95 -4.47
C MET A 123 10.78 -10.91 -4.36
N ILE A 124 10.07 -10.62 -5.45
CA ILE A 124 8.63 -10.42 -5.44
C ILE A 124 7.92 -11.72 -5.04
N GLY A 125 7.02 -11.63 -4.05
CA GLY A 125 6.27 -12.75 -3.50
C GLY A 125 7.06 -13.65 -2.56
N LYS A 126 8.33 -13.31 -2.23
CA LYS A 126 9.15 -14.06 -1.28
C LYS A 126 8.95 -13.58 0.14
N ALA A 127 8.96 -14.54 1.06
CA ALA A 127 9.14 -14.24 2.47
C ALA A 127 10.58 -13.76 2.71
N VAL A 128 10.73 -12.78 3.59
CA VAL A 128 12.01 -12.17 3.93
C VAL A 128 12.13 -11.96 5.42
N GLU A 129 13.37 -11.90 5.89
CA GLU A 129 13.74 -11.36 7.20
C GLU A 129 14.47 -10.04 6.95
N HIS A 130 13.93 -8.96 7.51
CA HIS A 130 14.46 -7.60 7.38
C HIS A 130 14.98 -7.14 8.74
N MET A 131 16.23 -6.71 8.78
CA MET A 131 16.92 -6.30 9.99
C MET A 131 16.88 -4.78 10.13
N PHE A 132 16.41 -4.30 11.27
CA PHE A 132 16.35 -2.89 11.60
C PHE A 132 17.31 -2.55 12.74
N GLU A 133 18.04 -1.45 12.61
CA GLU A 133 18.85 -0.92 13.70
C GLU A 133 17.96 -0.42 14.85
N THR A 134 18.38 -0.68 16.08
CA THR A 134 17.74 -0.17 17.29
C THR A 134 18.65 0.85 17.95
N GLU A 135 18.09 1.87 18.63
CA GLU A 135 18.85 3.01 19.15
C GLU A 135 20.00 2.61 20.11
N ASP A 136 19.84 1.52 20.86
CA ASP A 136 20.80 1.09 21.90
C ASP A 136 21.03 -0.44 21.93
N GLY A 137 20.67 -1.18 20.88
CA GLY A 137 20.56 -2.65 20.95
C GLY A 137 21.00 -3.41 19.69
N PRO A 138 20.91 -4.76 19.73
CA PRO A 138 21.09 -5.57 18.53
C PRO A 138 20.04 -5.22 17.47
N LYS A 139 20.35 -5.47 16.20
CA LYS A 139 19.37 -5.31 15.12
C LYS A 139 18.14 -6.18 15.41
N GLU A 140 16.95 -5.63 15.25
CA GLU A 140 15.71 -6.38 15.37
C GLU A 140 15.34 -7.00 14.03
N GLU A 141 15.01 -8.29 14.03
CA GLU A 141 14.55 -9.00 12.85
C GLU A 141 13.02 -8.97 12.73
N TRP A 142 12.57 -8.60 11.53
CA TRP A 142 11.17 -8.52 11.16
C TRP A 142 10.90 -9.44 9.97
N ARG A 143 10.07 -10.45 10.20
CA ARG A 143 9.61 -11.35 9.15
C ARG A 143 8.49 -10.69 8.34
N GLY A 144 8.62 -10.73 7.03
CA GLY A 144 7.69 -10.09 6.12
C GLY A 144 7.62 -10.76 4.75
N MET A 145 6.90 -10.13 3.83
CA MET A 145 6.79 -10.56 2.45
C MET A 145 6.90 -9.38 1.50
N VAL A 146 7.76 -9.51 0.50
CA VAL A 146 7.85 -8.53 -0.60
C VAL A 146 6.67 -8.75 -1.53
N LEU A 147 5.92 -7.69 -1.79
CA LEU A 147 4.63 -7.78 -2.45
C LEU A 147 4.72 -7.46 -3.93
N ALA A 148 5.34 -6.33 -4.25
CA ALA A 148 5.46 -5.85 -5.61
C ALA A 148 6.55 -4.78 -5.70
N ARG A 149 6.94 -4.45 -6.92
CA ARG A 149 7.75 -3.27 -7.19
C ARG A 149 6.87 -2.02 -7.25
N ALA A 150 7.33 -0.91 -6.68
CA ALA A 150 6.57 0.33 -6.72
C ALA A 150 6.53 0.90 -8.16
N PRO A 151 5.36 1.32 -8.67
CA PRO A 151 5.20 1.66 -10.10
C PRO A 151 5.90 2.97 -10.49
N ILE A 152 5.90 3.97 -9.60
CA ILE A 152 6.51 5.29 -9.82
C ILE A 152 7.96 5.32 -9.34
N MET A 153 8.19 4.86 -8.11
CA MET A 153 9.50 4.82 -7.48
C MET A 153 10.16 3.49 -7.78
N THR A 154 10.64 3.32 -9.01
CA THR A 154 11.02 2.02 -9.58
C THR A 154 12.20 1.32 -8.90
N SER A 155 12.95 1.97 -8.01
CA SER A 155 13.98 1.32 -7.16
C SER A 155 13.44 0.85 -5.80
N TRP A 156 12.15 1.07 -5.53
CA TRP A 156 11.50 0.77 -4.27
C TRP A 156 10.52 -0.40 -4.41
N PHE A 157 10.27 -1.10 -3.30
CA PHE A 157 9.42 -2.27 -3.22
C PHE A 157 8.37 -2.10 -2.16
N TYR A 158 7.16 -2.57 -2.44
CA TYR A 158 6.12 -2.77 -1.45
C TYR A 158 6.40 -4.01 -0.62
N ILE A 159 6.31 -3.87 0.69
CA ILE A 159 6.55 -4.94 1.66
C ILE A 159 5.59 -4.77 2.84
N THR A 160 5.34 -5.86 3.55
CA THR A 160 4.54 -5.90 4.77
C THR A 160 5.13 -6.91 5.74
N TYR A 161 4.80 -6.81 7.02
CA TYR A 161 5.40 -7.62 8.07
C TYR A 161 4.35 -8.38 8.87
N GLU A 162 4.73 -9.54 9.41
CA GLU A 162 3.83 -10.37 10.23
C GLU A 162 3.42 -9.64 11.53
N LYS A 163 4.36 -8.92 12.16
CA LYS A 163 4.14 -8.16 13.40
C LYS A 163 3.34 -6.87 13.18
N ASP A 164 3.48 -6.25 12.01
CA ASP A 164 2.74 -5.04 11.63
C ASP A 164 2.29 -5.14 10.16
N PRO A 165 1.05 -5.60 9.91
CA PRO A 165 0.53 -5.87 8.57
C PRO A 165 0.14 -4.58 7.83
N VAL A 166 0.96 -3.53 7.90
CA VAL A 166 0.81 -2.26 7.16
C VAL A 166 1.60 -2.31 5.85
N LEU A 167 1.22 -1.47 4.88
CA LEU A 167 1.95 -1.32 3.62
C LEU A 167 3.17 -0.42 3.84
N TYR A 168 4.35 -0.99 3.68
CA TYR A 168 5.62 -0.28 3.70
C TYR A 168 6.23 -0.20 2.31
N MET A 169 7.18 0.73 2.14
CA MET A 169 7.95 0.85 0.92
C MET A 169 9.42 1.16 1.23
N TYR A 170 10.34 0.30 0.77
CA TYR A 170 11.80 0.38 1.01
C TYR A 170 12.62 0.12 -0.27
N GLN A 171 13.90 0.51 -0.26
CA GLN A 171 14.87 0.17 -1.30
C GLN A 171 15.53 -1.19 -1.02
N LEU A 172 14.73 -2.26 -1.03
CA LEU A 172 15.14 -3.60 -0.58
C LEU A 172 16.40 -4.19 -1.26
N LEU A 173 16.75 -3.72 -2.47
CA LEU A 173 17.98 -4.13 -3.13
C LEU A 173 19.24 -3.60 -2.44
N ASP A 174 19.14 -2.43 -1.82
CA ASP A 174 20.24 -1.82 -1.07
C ASP A 174 20.37 -2.54 0.27
N ASP A 175 19.25 -2.76 0.98
CA ASP A 175 19.18 -3.56 2.21
C ASP A 175 19.76 -4.98 2.01
N TYR A 176 19.47 -5.63 0.86
CA TYR A 176 20.04 -6.94 0.53
C TYR A 176 21.57 -6.90 0.35
N LYS A 177 22.11 -5.86 -0.30
CA LYS A 177 23.56 -5.73 -0.50
C LYS A 177 24.30 -5.43 0.80
N GLU A 178 23.66 -4.67 1.69
CA GLU A 178 24.20 -4.33 3.01
C GLU A 178 24.11 -5.52 3.98
N GLY A 179 23.38 -6.57 3.61
CA GLY A 179 23.19 -7.75 4.43
C GLY A 179 22.12 -7.56 5.50
N ASP A 180 21.25 -6.56 5.32
CA ASP A 180 20.12 -6.22 6.20
C ASP A 180 18.79 -6.82 5.73
N LEU A 181 18.80 -7.52 4.59
CA LEU A 181 17.65 -8.26 4.11
C LEU A 181 18.04 -9.66 3.66
N ARG A 182 17.38 -10.69 4.21
CA ARG A 182 17.54 -12.08 3.83
C ARG A 182 16.27 -12.61 3.18
N ILE A 183 16.40 -13.17 1.98
CA ILE A 183 15.32 -13.89 1.30
C ILE A 183 15.24 -15.30 1.90
N MET A 184 14.06 -15.67 2.38
CA MET A 184 13.82 -16.99 2.95
C MET A 184 13.65 -18.04 1.84
N PRO A 185 14.16 -19.27 2.02
CA PRO A 185 13.89 -20.36 1.10
C PRO A 185 12.38 -20.59 1.00
N ASP A 186 11.87 -20.85 -0.20
CA ASP A 186 10.47 -21.23 -0.36
C ASP A 186 10.24 -22.52 0.43
N SER A 187 9.25 -22.54 1.31
CA SER A 187 8.84 -23.76 2.04
C SER A 187 8.16 -24.81 1.14
N ASN A 188 8.33 -24.72 -0.18
CA ASN A 188 7.68 -25.56 -1.18
C ASN A 188 8.64 -26.56 -1.83
N ASP A 189 9.31 -27.38 -1.03
CA ASP A 189 9.95 -28.63 -1.48
C ASP A 189 9.13 -29.88 -1.08
N GLY A 190 7.88 -29.70 -0.63
CA GLY A 190 7.09 -30.82 -0.07
C GLY A 190 5.60 -30.87 -0.39
N ALA A 191 5.01 -29.86 -1.02
CA ALA A 191 3.61 -29.95 -1.46
C ALA A 191 3.37 -28.98 -2.62
N ALA A 192 3.72 -29.44 -3.81
CA ALA A 192 2.88 -29.14 -4.96
C ALA A 192 1.47 -29.67 -4.63
N ALA A 193 0.68 -28.88 -3.91
CA ALA A 193 -0.76 -28.95 -4.09
C ALA A 193 -0.93 -28.57 -5.56
N GLU A 194 -1.08 -29.59 -6.39
CA GLU A 194 -1.57 -29.45 -7.76
C GLU A 194 -2.79 -28.55 -7.68
N ARG A 195 -2.62 -27.26 -8.02
CA ARG A 195 -3.78 -26.47 -8.38
C ARG A 195 -4.30 -27.11 -9.64
N GLU A 196 -5.52 -27.63 -9.55
CA GLU A 196 -6.31 -28.01 -10.72
C GLU A 196 -6.14 -26.89 -11.77
N PRO A 197 -5.68 -27.22 -12.99
CA PRO A 197 -5.51 -26.24 -14.05
C PRO A 197 -6.90 -25.67 -14.43
N GLY A 198 -7.32 -24.61 -13.74
CA GLY A 198 -8.66 -24.06 -13.87
C GLY A 198 -9.21 -23.34 -12.62
N GLU A 199 -8.54 -23.36 -11.47
CA GLU A 199 -8.98 -22.58 -10.30
C GLU A 199 -8.75 -21.07 -10.54
N VAL A 200 -9.74 -20.39 -11.09
CA VAL A 200 -9.76 -18.93 -11.19
C VAL A 200 -10.12 -18.38 -9.82
N VAL A 201 -9.17 -17.74 -9.14
CA VAL A 201 -9.50 -16.96 -7.94
C VAL A 201 -10.27 -15.73 -8.40
N ASP A 202 -11.56 -15.66 -8.07
CA ASP A 202 -12.37 -14.47 -8.35
C ASP A 202 -11.73 -13.22 -7.75
N SER A 203 -11.64 -12.15 -8.54
CA SER A 203 -11.09 -10.88 -8.04
C SER A 203 -11.93 -10.37 -6.87
N LEU A 204 -11.27 -10.11 -5.74
CA LEU A 204 -11.89 -9.51 -4.56
C LEU A 204 -11.83 -7.98 -4.59
N VAL A 205 -11.15 -7.40 -5.57
CA VAL A 205 -10.95 -5.95 -5.70
C VAL A 205 -12.31 -5.23 -5.84
N GLY A 206 -12.51 -4.19 -5.04
CA GLY A 206 -13.75 -3.43 -4.95
C GLY A 206 -14.80 -4.01 -3.99
N LYS A 207 -14.61 -5.23 -3.46
CA LYS A 207 -15.53 -5.79 -2.45
C LYS A 207 -15.38 -5.07 -1.11
N GLN A 208 -16.52 -4.84 -0.46
CA GLN A 208 -16.57 -4.39 0.94
C GLN A 208 -16.32 -5.60 1.84
N VAL A 209 -15.53 -5.39 2.89
CA VAL A 209 -15.25 -6.40 3.91
C VAL A 209 -15.43 -5.81 5.29
N GLU A 210 -15.82 -6.64 6.24
CA GLU A 210 -15.90 -6.30 7.66
C GLU A 210 -15.02 -7.27 8.44
N TYR A 211 -14.30 -6.76 9.44
CA TYR A 211 -13.64 -7.60 10.42
C TYR A 211 -14.01 -7.17 11.84
N ALA A 212 -14.11 -8.16 12.73
CA ALA A 212 -14.27 -7.92 14.15
C ALA A 212 -12.90 -7.53 14.73
N LYS A 213 -12.88 -6.43 15.46
CA LYS A 213 -11.76 -6.06 16.34
C LYS A 213 -11.81 -6.94 17.59
N GLU A 214 -10.66 -7.10 18.23
CA GLU A 214 -10.55 -7.83 19.51
C GLU A 214 -11.41 -7.18 20.62
N ASP A 215 -11.69 -5.89 20.53
CA ASP A 215 -12.57 -5.14 21.44
C ASP A 215 -14.07 -5.38 21.20
N GLY A 216 -14.43 -6.27 20.26
CA GLY A 216 -15.82 -6.56 19.87
C GLY A 216 -16.43 -5.55 18.89
N GLY A 217 -15.72 -4.48 18.53
CA GLY A 217 -16.13 -3.55 17.48
C GLY A 217 -16.02 -4.15 16.08
N LYS A 218 -16.77 -3.63 15.11
CA LYS A 218 -16.59 -3.98 13.69
C LYS A 218 -15.86 -2.88 12.96
N ARG A 219 -14.98 -3.25 12.02
CA ARG A 219 -14.35 -2.32 11.11
C ARG A 219 -14.67 -2.73 9.68
N SER A 220 -15.29 -1.84 8.93
CA SER A 220 -15.52 -2.01 7.50
C SER A 220 -14.34 -1.45 6.70
N GLY A 221 -14.09 -2.02 5.53
CA GLY A 221 -13.12 -1.52 4.57
C GLY A 221 -13.40 -2.04 3.17
N MET A 222 -12.69 -1.51 2.19
CA MET A 222 -12.79 -1.95 0.79
C MET A 222 -11.46 -2.50 0.32
N VAL A 223 -11.50 -3.62 -0.39
CA VAL A 223 -10.32 -4.18 -1.07
C VAL A 223 -9.91 -3.28 -2.23
N ILE A 224 -8.71 -2.71 -2.18
CA ILE A 224 -8.23 -1.80 -3.25
C ILE A 224 -7.21 -2.41 -4.20
N HIS A 225 -6.57 -3.50 -3.79
CA HIS A 225 -5.57 -4.20 -4.60
C HIS A 225 -5.48 -5.66 -4.14
N GLN A 226 -5.17 -6.55 -5.09
CA GLN A 226 -4.93 -7.97 -4.86
C GLN A 226 -3.55 -8.29 -5.43
N VAL A 227 -2.60 -8.59 -4.55
CA VAL A 227 -1.29 -9.09 -4.98
C VAL A 227 -1.39 -10.60 -5.09
N GLU A 228 -1.29 -11.12 -6.30
CA GLU A 228 -1.11 -12.55 -6.53
C GLU A 228 0.39 -12.86 -6.51
N ALA A 229 0.81 -13.71 -5.59
CA ALA A 229 2.15 -14.28 -5.72
C ALA A 229 2.16 -15.22 -6.92
N LYS A 230 3.00 -14.92 -7.91
CA LYS A 230 3.24 -15.84 -9.03
C LYS A 230 3.67 -17.21 -8.48
N PRO A 231 3.08 -18.32 -8.93
CA PRO A 231 3.71 -19.61 -8.72
C PRO A 231 5.07 -19.60 -9.42
N SER A 232 6.08 -20.15 -8.77
CA SER A 232 7.38 -20.42 -9.41
C SER A 232 7.14 -21.35 -10.60
N LEU A 233 7.49 -20.90 -11.79
CA LEU A 233 7.54 -21.76 -12.97
C LEU A 233 8.75 -22.69 -12.78
N SER A 234 8.52 -23.96 -12.46
CA SER A 234 9.57 -24.99 -12.54
C SER A 234 9.82 -25.29 -14.01
N ASN A 235 11.08 -25.16 -14.43
CA ASN A 235 11.59 -25.65 -15.71
C ASN A 235 12.08 -27.09 -15.55
#